data_AF-A0AA96XJR6-F1
#
_entry.id   AF-A0AA96XJR6-F1
#
_cell.length_a   1.000
_cell.length_b   1.000
_cell.length_c   1.000
_cell.angle_alpha   90.00
_cell.angle_beta   90.00
_cell.angle_gamma   90.00
#
_symmetry.space_group_name_H-M   'P 1'
#
loop_
_entity.id
_entity.type
_entity.pdbx_description
1 polymer ?
#
loop_
_entity_poly.entity_id
_entity_poly.type
_entity_poly.pdbx_seq_one_letter_code
_entity_poly.pdbx_strand_id
1 'polypeptide(L)'
;MRRLLAAVFCAAVVLAACEDESPSPPTPPPPSTETYPDAGTRPDAGTQEPWACQRSTTVHNAPVRLLTRLQLEMSRATSSAQRTEAIDRFVAEVEEQGGRPLVSDVKAGRPRVAFFVRGEAGRDTFVAGDFNGWSATATPLVQVRDTDLYVAEVEVPRTGPQPYKLVKDGDFIADPGARHVAWDDFNRYDVGQFNSLIYPELQDAAKGRLTAWYGVPATVLGDARDVFVYTPAAYDGPECPALPVMYLHDGNESLTRESFAEAADTHYAARPEDSAVLVFVALPDQSVRLAQYTFPPARAPGWPTPRGDDYRPSSATT
;
A
#
# COMPACT_ATOMS: atom_id res chain seq x y z
N MET A 1 79.00 -22.41 28.94
CA MET A 1 78.83 -22.98 27.58
C MET A 1 78.04 -24.27 27.67
N ARG A 2 77.10 -24.47 26.73
CA ARG A 2 76.29 -25.68 26.47
C ARG A 2 75.17 -25.97 27.48
N ARG A 3 73.93 -26.29 27.07
CA ARG A 3 73.16 -26.17 25.81
C ARG A 3 71.74 -26.57 26.23
N LEU A 4 70.74 -25.75 25.96
CA LEU A 4 69.33 -26.15 26.03
C LEU A 4 69.06 -27.25 24.99
N LEU A 5 68.28 -28.26 25.37
CA LEU A 5 67.50 -29.10 24.46
C LEU A 5 66.23 -29.51 25.19
N ALA A 6 65.12 -28.88 24.77
CA ALA A 6 63.78 -29.16 25.23
C ALA A 6 63.32 -30.52 24.70
N ALA A 7 62.68 -31.30 25.57
CA ALA A 7 62.09 -32.58 25.25
C ALA A 7 60.81 -32.39 24.42
N VAL A 8 60.74 -33.08 23.28
CA VAL A 8 59.54 -33.21 22.44
C VAL A 8 58.64 -34.27 23.06
N PHE A 9 57.47 -33.87 23.57
CA PHE A 9 56.40 -34.79 23.93
C PHE A 9 55.54 -35.05 22.69
N CYS A 10 55.60 -36.28 22.16
CA CYS A 10 54.60 -36.81 21.23
C CYS A 10 53.33 -37.14 22.01
N ALA A 11 52.30 -36.31 21.89
CA ALA A 11 50.94 -36.68 22.29
C ALA A 11 50.23 -37.29 21.07
N ALA A 12 50.04 -38.61 21.09
CA ALA A 12 49.14 -39.29 20.17
C ALA A 12 47.70 -38.94 20.55
N VAL A 13 47.07 -38.04 19.80
CA VAL A 13 45.64 -37.77 19.92
C VAL A 13 44.90 -38.80 19.08
N VAL A 14 44.19 -39.69 19.76
CA VAL A 14 43.20 -40.58 19.15
C VAL A 14 42.04 -39.71 18.68
N LEU A 15 41.88 -39.59 17.36
CA LEU A 15 40.67 -39.02 16.74
C LEU A 15 39.51 -40.00 16.97
N ALA A 16 38.74 -39.78 18.03
CA ALA A 16 37.38 -40.28 18.09
C ALA A 16 36.54 -39.44 17.12
N ALA A 17 36.04 -40.08 16.06
CA ALA A 17 35.06 -39.46 15.19
C ALA A 17 33.77 -39.26 16.00
N CYS A 18 33.42 -38.00 16.27
CA CYS A 18 32.05 -37.64 16.61
C CYS A 18 31.28 -37.64 15.29
N GLU A 19 30.36 -38.58 15.11
CA GLU A 19 29.33 -38.50 14.08
C GLU A 19 28.42 -37.32 14.45
N ASP A 20 28.56 -36.20 13.73
CA ASP A 20 27.62 -35.08 13.79
C ASP A 20 26.31 -35.54 13.13
N GLU A 21 25.40 -36.08 13.92
CA GLU A 21 24.03 -36.33 13.53
C GLU A 21 23.30 -34.97 13.43
N SER A 22 23.46 -34.31 12.29
CA SER A 22 22.72 -33.08 11.98
C SER A 22 21.24 -33.41 11.88
N PRO A 23 20.35 -32.80 12.68
CA PRO A 23 18.92 -33.05 12.56
C PRO A 23 18.45 -32.62 11.17
N SER A 24 17.62 -33.45 10.55
CA SER A 24 17.03 -33.17 9.24
C SER A 24 16.26 -31.84 9.29
N PRO A 25 16.30 -31.02 8.22
CA PRO A 25 15.51 -29.79 8.18
C PRO A 25 14.03 -30.13 8.40
N PRO A 26 13.30 -29.34 9.21
CA PRO A 26 11.89 -29.59 9.47
C PRO A 26 11.13 -29.59 8.14
N THR A 27 10.34 -30.63 7.94
CA THR A 27 9.47 -30.73 6.76
C THR A 27 8.50 -29.55 6.81
N PRO A 28 8.39 -28.72 5.75
CA PRO A 28 7.42 -27.65 5.72
C PRO A 28 6.02 -28.23 5.95
N PRO A 29 5.17 -27.57 6.75
CA PRO A 29 3.82 -28.05 6.97
C PRO A 29 3.11 -28.18 5.62
N PRO A 30 2.23 -29.19 5.45
CA PRO A 30 1.40 -29.26 4.25
C PRO A 30 0.62 -27.94 4.11
N PRO A 31 0.40 -27.46 2.87
CA PRO A 31 -0.35 -26.24 2.65
C PRO A 31 -1.71 -26.35 3.35
N SER A 32 -2.07 -25.34 4.14
CA SER A 32 -3.39 -25.24 4.72
C SER A 32 -4.41 -25.21 3.58
N THR A 33 -5.21 -26.26 3.48
CA THR A 33 -6.25 -26.41 2.46
C THR A 33 -7.62 -25.98 2.96
N GLU A 34 -7.67 -25.19 4.06
CA GLU A 34 -8.90 -24.57 4.49
C GLU A 34 -9.36 -23.57 3.44
N THR A 35 -10.36 -23.99 2.67
CA THR A 35 -11.08 -23.15 1.73
C THR A 35 -12.10 -22.37 2.54
N TYR A 36 -11.82 -21.10 2.78
CA TYR A 36 -12.80 -20.19 3.36
C TYR A 36 -13.93 -19.95 2.35
N PRO A 37 -15.20 -19.84 2.79
CA PRO A 37 -16.35 -19.63 1.91
C PRO A 37 -16.31 -18.28 1.15
N ASP A 38 -15.36 -17.41 1.46
CA ASP A 38 -15.11 -16.14 0.76
C ASP A 38 -14.00 -16.23 -0.31
N ALA A 39 -13.56 -17.45 -0.65
CA ALA A 39 -12.83 -17.69 -1.89
C ALA A 39 -13.81 -17.48 -3.07
N GLY A 40 -14.10 -16.22 -3.39
CA GLY A 40 -14.68 -15.83 -4.66
C GLY A 40 -13.95 -16.53 -5.80
N THR A 41 -14.62 -16.67 -6.93
CA THR A 41 -14.05 -17.21 -8.18
C THR A 41 -12.60 -16.77 -8.31
N ARG A 42 -11.67 -17.73 -8.44
CA ARG A 42 -10.24 -17.46 -8.71
C ARG A 42 -10.18 -16.27 -9.68
N PRO A 43 -9.67 -15.09 -9.29
CA PRO A 43 -9.44 -14.06 -10.27
C PRO A 43 -8.49 -14.65 -11.29
N ASP A 44 -8.89 -14.52 -12.55
CA ASP A 44 -8.25 -15.14 -13.70
C ASP A 44 -6.73 -15.03 -13.59
N ALA A 45 -6.04 -16.14 -13.31
CA ALA A 45 -4.68 -16.34 -13.76
C ALA A 45 -4.76 -16.56 -15.27
N GLY A 46 -5.18 -15.51 -16.00
CA GLY A 46 -5.15 -15.49 -17.45
C GLY A 46 -3.72 -15.75 -17.91
N THR A 47 -3.56 -16.52 -18.97
CA THR A 47 -2.28 -16.71 -19.63
C THR A 47 -1.75 -15.35 -20.07
N GLN A 48 -0.79 -14.81 -19.33
CA GLN A 48 -0.22 -13.50 -19.61
C GLN A 48 0.80 -13.66 -20.74
N GLU A 49 0.48 -13.07 -21.90
CA GLU A 49 1.36 -13.11 -23.07
C GLU A 49 2.72 -12.43 -22.78
N PRO A 50 3.87 -12.95 -23.26
CA PRO A 50 5.18 -12.64 -22.70
C PRO A 50 5.79 -11.28 -23.10
N TRP A 51 5.14 -10.49 -23.95
CA TRP A 51 5.70 -9.23 -24.45
C TRP A 51 5.09 -8.03 -23.74
N ALA A 52 5.87 -7.52 -22.79
CA ALA A 52 5.65 -6.36 -21.93
C ALA A 52 4.71 -6.60 -20.75
N CYS A 53 5.32 -6.79 -19.57
CA CYS A 53 4.70 -6.41 -18.32
C CYS A 53 4.26 -4.93 -18.40
N GLN A 54 3.01 -4.67 -18.78
CA GLN A 54 2.45 -3.32 -18.81
C GLN A 54 2.10 -2.80 -17.41
N ARG A 55 2.48 -3.51 -16.34
CA ARG A 55 2.21 -3.10 -14.94
C ARG A 55 2.85 -1.74 -14.61
N SER A 56 4.03 -1.44 -15.16
CA SER A 56 4.63 -0.10 -15.06
C SER A 56 3.78 1.00 -15.71
N THR A 57 3.00 0.68 -16.75
CA THR A 57 2.04 1.63 -17.36
C THR A 57 0.76 1.81 -16.56
N THR A 58 0.56 1.05 -15.47
CA THR A 58 -0.54 1.25 -14.52
C THR A 58 -0.16 2.18 -13.36
N VAL A 59 1.11 2.57 -13.27
CA VAL A 59 1.63 3.46 -12.24
C VAL A 59 1.45 4.90 -12.68
N HIS A 60 0.23 5.38 -12.58
CA HIS A 60 -0.09 6.78 -12.82
C HIS A 60 -1.26 7.20 -11.96
N ASN A 61 -1.37 8.51 -11.78
CA ASN A 61 -2.62 9.12 -11.38
C ASN A 61 -3.50 9.38 -12.60
N ALA A 62 -4.76 9.74 -12.36
CA ALA A 62 -5.71 10.03 -13.43
C ALA A 62 -5.26 11.22 -14.31
N PRO A 63 -5.61 11.23 -15.61
CA PRO A 63 -5.13 12.25 -16.52
C PRO A 63 -5.96 13.54 -16.43
N VAL A 64 -5.32 14.70 -16.50
CA VAL A 64 -6.00 16.01 -16.36
C VAL A 64 -7.04 16.32 -17.44
N ARG A 65 -7.02 15.57 -18.55
CA ARG A 65 -8.06 15.62 -19.59
C ARG A 65 -9.46 15.29 -19.07
N LEU A 66 -9.58 14.50 -17.99
CA LEU A 66 -10.87 14.20 -17.36
C LEU A 66 -11.52 15.49 -16.83
N LEU A 67 -10.73 16.38 -16.22
CA LEU A 67 -11.21 17.67 -15.75
C LEU A 67 -11.61 18.58 -16.92
N THR A 68 -10.84 18.59 -18.02
CA THR A 68 -11.20 19.35 -19.22
C THR A 68 -12.52 18.88 -19.83
N ARG A 69 -12.75 17.56 -19.87
CA ARG A 69 -14.04 17.00 -20.30
C ARG A 69 -15.17 17.40 -19.36
N LEU A 70 -14.96 17.30 -18.04
CA LEU A 70 -15.96 17.76 -17.06
C LEU A 70 -16.32 19.23 -17.28
N GLN A 71 -15.33 20.12 -17.45
CA GLN A 71 -15.55 21.54 -17.69
C GLN A 71 -16.40 21.77 -18.96
N LEU A 72 -16.16 21.00 -20.03
CA LEU A 72 -16.97 21.05 -21.25
C LEU A 72 -18.41 20.58 -21.00
N GLU A 73 -18.61 19.49 -20.27
CA GLU A 73 -19.94 19.00 -19.90
C GLU A 73 -20.70 20.01 -19.03
N MET A 74 -20.03 20.61 -18.03
CA MET A 74 -20.59 21.69 -17.20
C MET A 74 -21.02 22.90 -18.03
N SER A 75 -20.26 23.27 -19.06
CA SER A 75 -20.59 24.40 -19.94
C SER A 75 -21.87 24.17 -20.77
N ARG A 76 -22.22 22.90 -20.99
CA ARG A 76 -23.40 22.47 -21.78
C ARG A 76 -24.58 22.09 -20.88
N ALA A 77 -24.35 21.87 -19.59
CA ALA A 77 -25.37 21.48 -18.64
C ALA A 77 -26.37 22.62 -18.40
N THR A 78 -27.65 22.31 -18.60
CA THR A 78 -28.78 23.25 -18.47
C THR A 78 -29.54 23.08 -17.14
N SER A 79 -29.19 22.06 -16.36
CA SER A 79 -29.81 21.74 -15.07
C SER A 79 -28.77 21.29 -14.04
N SER A 80 -29.12 21.41 -12.75
CA SER A 80 -28.29 20.89 -11.66
C SER A 80 -28.11 19.37 -11.74
N ALA A 81 -29.14 18.62 -12.13
CA ALA A 81 -29.07 17.17 -12.28
C ALA A 81 -28.00 16.74 -13.32
N GLN A 82 -27.94 17.42 -14.47
CA GLN A 82 -26.90 17.17 -15.48
C GLN A 82 -25.50 17.47 -14.94
N ARG A 83 -25.35 18.50 -14.10
CA ARG A 83 -24.06 18.82 -13.47
C ARG A 83 -23.65 17.73 -12.49
N THR A 84 -24.57 17.29 -11.63
CA THR A 84 -24.33 16.20 -10.69
C THR A 84 -23.92 14.92 -11.41
N GLU A 85 -24.65 14.50 -12.45
CA GLU A 85 -24.34 13.28 -13.19
C GLU A 85 -22.95 13.33 -13.85
N ALA A 86 -22.58 14.48 -14.43
CA ALA A 86 -21.27 14.67 -15.03
C ALA A 86 -20.14 14.69 -13.98
N ILE A 87 -20.37 15.24 -12.78
CA ILE A 87 -19.41 15.16 -11.67
C ILE A 87 -19.29 13.72 -11.16
N ASP A 88 -20.40 12.99 -11.00
CA ASP A 88 -20.40 11.59 -10.57
C ASP A 88 -19.59 10.72 -11.54
N ARG A 89 -19.81 10.90 -12.85
CA ARG A 89 -19.04 10.22 -13.89
C ARG A 89 -17.56 10.59 -13.84
N PHE A 90 -17.25 11.88 -13.70
CA PHE A 90 -15.87 12.35 -13.57
C PHE A 90 -15.15 11.70 -12.39
N VAL A 91 -15.79 11.60 -11.22
CA VAL A 91 -15.18 10.97 -10.05
C VAL A 91 -14.94 9.48 -10.28
N ALA A 92 -15.93 8.75 -10.80
CA ALA A 92 -15.79 7.33 -11.10
C ALA A 92 -14.64 7.07 -12.10
N GLU A 93 -14.54 7.88 -13.15
CA GLU A 93 -13.47 7.76 -14.15
C GLU A 93 -12.08 8.11 -13.58
N VAL A 94 -12.00 9.07 -12.64
CA VAL A 94 -10.75 9.37 -11.92
C VAL A 94 -10.33 8.16 -11.09
N GLU A 95 -11.24 7.57 -10.32
CA GLU A 95 -10.95 6.40 -9.48
C GLU A 95 -10.50 5.20 -10.33
N GLU A 96 -11.17 4.94 -11.46
CA GLU A 96 -10.82 3.88 -12.40
C GLU A 96 -9.45 4.11 -13.07
N GLN A 97 -9.07 5.36 -13.35
CA GLN A 97 -7.86 5.70 -14.09
C GLN A 97 -6.66 6.06 -13.19
N GLY A 98 -6.63 5.55 -11.95
CA GLY A 98 -5.47 5.65 -11.07
C GLY A 98 -5.59 6.69 -9.94
N GLY A 99 -6.76 7.29 -9.78
CA GLY A 99 -7.07 8.17 -8.65
C GLY A 99 -6.49 9.57 -8.75
N ARG A 100 -6.44 10.26 -7.61
CA ARG A 100 -6.01 11.65 -7.47
C ARG A 100 -4.51 11.76 -7.18
N PRO A 101 -3.88 12.90 -7.51
CA PRO A 101 -4.44 14.06 -8.19
C PRO A 101 -4.44 13.88 -9.71
N LEU A 102 -5.13 14.72 -10.46
CA LEU A 102 -5.09 14.63 -11.91
C LEU A 102 -3.81 15.25 -12.47
N VAL A 103 -3.16 14.56 -13.40
CA VAL A 103 -1.84 14.96 -13.91
C VAL A 103 -1.84 15.07 -15.43
N SER A 104 -1.20 16.11 -15.98
CA SER A 104 -0.96 16.21 -17.41
C SER A 104 0.06 15.17 -17.89
N ASP A 105 -0.12 14.66 -19.10
CA ASP A 105 0.80 13.76 -19.79
C ASP A 105 2.13 14.42 -20.20
N VAL A 106 2.23 15.76 -20.12
CA VAL A 106 3.45 16.52 -20.39
C VAL A 106 4.58 16.06 -19.45
N LYS A 107 5.65 15.51 -20.03
CA LYS A 107 6.78 14.94 -19.27
C LYS A 107 7.91 15.92 -18.97
N ALA A 108 7.84 17.16 -19.47
CA ALA A 108 8.86 18.18 -19.29
C ALA A 108 8.33 19.42 -18.54
N GLY A 109 9.21 20.11 -17.82
CA GLY A 109 8.89 21.37 -17.16
C GLY A 109 8.00 21.22 -15.92
N ARG A 110 6.96 22.05 -15.83
CA ARG A 110 6.02 22.11 -14.71
C ARG A 110 4.60 21.77 -15.20
N PRO A 111 4.29 20.47 -15.44
CA PRO A 111 2.98 20.10 -15.95
C PRO A 111 1.86 20.51 -15.00
N ARG A 112 0.67 20.71 -15.58
CA ARG A 112 -0.54 21.04 -14.83
C ARG A 112 -1.01 19.85 -14.02
N VAL A 113 -1.29 20.11 -12.74
CA VAL A 113 -1.85 19.17 -11.77
C VAL A 113 -3.14 19.76 -11.22
N ALA A 114 -4.17 18.94 -11.08
CA ALA A 114 -5.44 19.35 -10.49
C ALA A 114 -5.82 18.46 -9.30
N PHE A 115 -6.17 19.12 -8.20
CA PHE A 115 -6.67 18.51 -6.97
C PHE A 115 -8.15 18.79 -6.85
N PHE A 116 -8.92 17.86 -6.29
CA PHE A 116 -10.33 18.13 -6.04
C PHE A 116 -10.86 17.37 -4.82
N VAL A 117 -11.89 17.97 -4.21
CA VAL A 117 -12.69 17.37 -3.12
C VAL A 117 -14.16 17.62 -3.41
N ARG A 118 -15.04 16.70 -2.98
CA ARG A 118 -16.49 16.82 -3.11
C ARG A 118 -17.17 17.08 -1.76
N GLY A 119 -18.34 17.69 -1.84
CA GLY A 119 -19.20 17.99 -0.69
C GLY A 119 -18.60 19.09 0.20
N GLU A 120 -19.19 19.24 1.39
CA GLU A 120 -18.75 20.26 2.35
C GLU A 120 -17.30 20.07 2.83
N ALA A 121 -16.74 18.87 2.69
CA ALA A 121 -15.32 18.61 2.97
C ALA A 121 -14.37 19.40 2.06
N GLY A 122 -14.84 19.90 0.91
CA GLY A 122 -14.04 20.77 0.04
C GLY A 122 -14.01 22.23 0.46
N ARG A 123 -14.95 22.66 1.31
CA ARG A 123 -15.03 24.04 1.78
C ARG A 123 -13.86 24.35 2.73
N ASP A 124 -13.19 25.47 2.48
CA ASP A 124 -12.02 25.92 3.26
C ASP A 124 -10.90 24.86 3.33
N THR A 125 -10.80 24.06 2.28
CA THR A 125 -9.74 23.05 2.12
C THR A 125 -8.66 23.58 1.20
N PHE A 126 -7.41 23.30 1.56
CA PHE A 126 -6.22 23.70 0.81
C PHE A 126 -5.40 22.47 0.45
N VAL A 127 -4.40 22.67 -0.39
CA VAL A 127 -3.41 21.65 -0.74
C VAL A 127 -2.04 22.13 -0.33
N ALA A 128 -1.27 21.29 0.35
CA ALA A 128 0.09 21.57 0.76
C ALA A 128 1.02 20.46 0.25
N GLY A 129 2.19 20.85 -0.25
CA GLY A 129 3.21 19.90 -0.71
C GLY A 129 4.51 20.61 -1.05
N ASP A 130 5.50 19.87 -1.54
CA ASP A 130 6.82 20.44 -1.87
C ASP A 130 6.73 21.63 -2.84
N PHE A 131 5.79 21.57 -3.78
CA PHE A 131 5.59 22.60 -4.81
C PHE A 131 5.17 23.97 -4.28
N ASN A 132 4.63 24.05 -3.05
CA ASN A 132 4.28 25.30 -2.38
C ASN A 132 4.96 25.45 -1.01
N GLY A 133 6.01 24.67 -0.74
CA GLY A 133 6.74 24.71 0.52
C GLY A 133 5.88 24.30 1.72
N TRP A 134 4.95 23.37 1.53
CA TRP A 134 4.03 22.89 2.58
C TRP A 134 3.18 23.99 3.22
N SER A 135 2.88 25.06 2.48
CA SER A 135 2.03 26.13 2.99
C SER A 135 0.59 25.65 3.17
N ALA A 136 0.09 25.75 4.40
CA ALA A 136 -1.28 25.38 4.78
C ALA A 136 -2.39 26.18 4.06
N THR A 137 -2.05 27.33 3.47
CA THR A 137 -3.05 28.28 2.94
C THR A 137 -2.76 28.78 1.52
N ALA A 138 -1.61 28.45 0.92
CA ALA A 138 -1.20 29.04 -0.37
C ALA A 138 -2.01 28.50 -1.57
N THR A 139 -2.63 27.34 -1.45
CA THR A 139 -3.33 26.68 -2.57
C THR A 139 -4.75 26.26 -2.15
N PRO A 140 -5.71 27.20 -2.08
CA PRO A 140 -7.10 26.90 -1.73
C PRO A 140 -7.80 26.12 -2.85
N LEU A 141 -8.65 25.16 -2.48
CA LEU A 141 -9.65 24.61 -3.39
C LEU A 141 -10.78 25.63 -3.57
N VAL A 142 -11.18 25.87 -4.82
CA VAL A 142 -12.26 26.80 -5.17
C VAL A 142 -13.47 26.03 -5.64
N GLN A 143 -14.64 26.38 -5.11
CA GLN A 143 -15.90 25.74 -5.50
C GLN A 143 -16.18 25.98 -6.99
N VAL A 144 -16.47 24.91 -7.72
CA VAL A 144 -17.05 24.98 -9.06
C VAL A 144 -18.49 25.44 -8.90
N ARG A 145 -18.82 26.56 -9.57
CA ARG A 145 -20.05 27.32 -9.36
C ARG A 145 -21.32 26.45 -9.40
N ASP A 146 -22.14 26.59 -8.35
CA ASP A 146 -23.41 25.88 -8.14
C ASP A 146 -23.26 24.34 -8.18
N THR A 147 -22.14 23.82 -7.68
CA THR A 147 -21.89 22.37 -7.54
C THR A 147 -21.26 22.06 -6.18
N ASP A 148 -21.14 20.78 -5.85
CA ASP A 148 -20.44 20.30 -4.66
C ASP A 148 -18.96 20.00 -4.91
N LEU A 149 -18.42 20.36 -6.07
CA LEU A 149 -17.03 20.11 -6.43
C LEU A 149 -16.14 21.31 -6.11
N TYR A 150 -14.99 21.07 -5.47
CA TYR A 150 -13.97 22.06 -5.18
C TYR A 150 -12.66 21.66 -5.85
N VAL A 151 -12.01 22.59 -6.55
CA VAL A 151 -10.83 22.30 -7.39
C VAL A 151 -9.71 23.31 -7.12
N ALA A 152 -8.46 22.84 -7.08
CA ALA A 152 -7.27 23.68 -7.26
C ALA A 152 -6.44 23.15 -8.43
N GLU A 153 -5.83 24.07 -9.17
CA GLU A 153 -4.94 23.75 -10.27
C GLU A 153 -3.62 24.48 -10.07
N VAL A 154 -2.51 23.76 -10.22
CA VAL A 154 -1.16 24.31 -10.07
C VAL A 154 -0.22 23.69 -11.10
N GLU A 155 0.91 24.35 -11.32
CA GLU A 155 2.01 23.80 -12.09
C GLU A 155 3.05 23.22 -11.14
N VAL A 156 3.30 21.91 -11.24
CA VAL A 156 4.20 21.20 -10.32
C VAL A 156 5.43 20.74 -11.08
N PRO A 157 6.66 21.10 -10.65
CA PRO A 157 7.88 20.64 -11.30
C PRO A 157 8.00 19.11 -11.22
N ARG A 158 8.33 18.49 -12.35
CA ARG A 158 8.45 17.03 -12.45
C ARG A 158 9.87 16.56 -12.12
N THR A 159 10.31 16.81 -10.89
CA THR A 159 11.68 16.55 -10.40
C THR A 159 11.81 15.35 -9.46
N GLY A 160 10.72 14.60 -9.24
CA GLY A 160 10.64 13.48 -8.30
C GLY A 160 9.17 13.11 -8.05
N PRO A 161 8.85 12.29 -7.04
CA PRO A 161 7.48 11.81 -6.81
C PRO A 161 6.51 12.88 -6.29
N GLN A 162 7.01 14.00 -5.78
CA GLN A 162 6.25 15.19 -5.34
C GLN A 162 5.10 14.85 -4.37
N PRO A 163 5.39 14.76 -3.05
CA PRO A 163 4.40 14.51 -2.02
C PRO A 163 3.47 15.70 -1.77
N TYR A 164 2.24 15.41 -1.37
CA TYR A 164 1.26 16.40 -0.91
C TYR A 164 0.28 15.83 0.13
N LYS A 165 -0.43 16.74 0.80
CA LYS A 165 -1.59 16.49 1.66
C LYS A 165 -2.67 17.53 1.40
N LEU A 166 -3.90 17.22 1.81
CA LEU A 166 -4.94 18.22 1.97
C LEU A 166 -4.78 18.90 3.32
N VAL A 167 -5.23 20.15 3.42
CA VAL A 167 -5.22 20.90 4.68
C VAL A 167 -6.62 21.40 4.97
N LYS A 168 -7.17 21.02 6.12
CA LYS A 168 -8.51 21.41 6.58
C LYS A 168 -8.43 21.88 8.02
N ASP A 169 -8.89 23.10 8.27
CA ASP A 169 -8.89 23.72 9.60
C ASP A 169 -7.50 23.74 10.28
N GLY A 170 -6.43 23.73 9.46
CA GLY A 170 -5.03 23.69 9.89
C GLY A 170 -4.42 22.28 9.96
N ASP A 171 -5.24 21.24 9.89
CA ASP A 171 -4.81 19.84 9.96
C ASP A 171 -4.40 19.31 8.59
N PHE A 172 -3.26 18.63 8.55
CA PHE A 172 -2.71 18.00 7.35
C PHE A 172 -3.21 16.56 7.25
N ILE A 173 -4.07 16.28 6.26
CA ILE A 173 -4.73 14.98 6.08
C ILE A 173 -4.36 14.39 4.72
N ALA A 174 -4.27 13.07 4.65
CA ALA A 174 -4.10 12.37 3.36
C ALA A 174 -5.30 12.66 2.44
N ASP A 175 -5.07 12.69 1.12
CA ASP A 175 -6.17 12.77 0.16
C ASP A 175 -6.82 11.37 0.04
N PRO A 176 -8.08 11.19 0.48
CA PRO A 176 -8.74 9.88 0.47
C PRO A 176 -9.03 9.37 -0.95
N GLY A 177 -8.90 10.22 -1.98
CA GLY A 177 -8.99 9.80 -3.38
C GLY A 177 -7.63 9.52 -4.02
N ALA A 178 -6.53 9.73 -3.30
CA ALA A 178 -5.20 9.42 -3.82
C ALA A 178 -4.93 7.92 -3.75
N ARG A 179 -4.46 7.36 -4.87
CA ARG A 179 -4.14 5.94 -4.94
C ARG A 179 -2.72 5.64 -4.52
N HIS A 180 -1.77 6.50 -4.87
CA HIS A 180 -0.36 6.24 -4.63
C HIS A 180 0.10 7.07 -3.44
N VAL A 181 0.68 6.39 -2.47
CA VAL A 181 1.04 6.98 -1.19
C VAL A 181 2.46 6.59 -0.78
N ALA A 182 3.07 7.42 0.04
CA ALA A 182 4.28 7.09 0.77
C ALA A 182 4.07 7.46 2.23
N TRP A 183 4.59 6.65 3.15
CA TRP A 183 4.61 7.03 4.55
C TRP A 183 5.43 8.32 4.73
N ASP A 184 4.96 9.23 5.57
CA ASP A 184 5.57 10.55 5.74
C ASP A 184 6.72 10.61 6.75
N ASP A 185 7.07 9.48 7.37
CA ASP A 185 8.14 9.32 8.38
C ASP A 185 7.93 10.16 9.66
N PHE A 186 6.71 10.69 9.88
CA PHE A 186 6.35 11.40 11.08
C PHE A 186 5.58 10.54 12.08
N ASN A 187 5.65 10.95 13.35
CA ASN A 187 4.81 10.44 14.44
C ASN A 187 4.78 8.91 14.59
N ARG A 188 5.96 8.26 14.60
CA ARG A 188 6.14 6.81 14.84
C ARG A 188 5.51 6.29 16.15
N TYR A 189 5.12 7.18 17.06
CA TYR A 189 4.47 6.83 18.33
C TYR A 189 2.93 6.83 18.24
N ASP A 190 2.36 7.23 17.12
CA ASP A 190 0.94 7.17 16.79
C ASP A 190 0.74 6.34 15.50
N VAL A 191 -0.49 6.18 15.03
CA VAL A 191 -0.83 5.42 13.79
C VAL A 191 -0.18 5.96 12.51
N GLY A 192 0.56 7.08 12.59
CA GLY A 192 1.25 7.76 11.49
C GLY A 192 0.30 8.28 10.42
N GLN A 193 0.85 8.94 9.39
CA GLN A 193 0.07 9.46 8.26
C GLN A 193 0.83 9.22 6.94
N PHE A 194 0.11 9.32 5.82
CA PHE A 194 0.67 9.13 4.50
C PHE A 194 0.68 10.44 3.71
N ASN A 195 1.73 10.64 2.92
CA ASN A 195 1.72 11.59 1.82
C ASN A 195 1.09 10.94 0.60
N SER A 196 0.25 11.69 -0.09
CA SER A 196 -0.21 11.34 -1.43
C SER A 196 0.84 11.78 -2.46
N LEU A 197 0.95 11.06 -3.59
CA LEU A 197 2.02 11.30 -4.57
C LEU A 197 1.47 11.84 -5.89
N ILE A 198 2.07 12.92 -6.40
CA ILE A 198 1.71 13.49 -7.70
C ILE A 198 2.32 12.69 -8.87
N TYR A 199 3.56 12.22 -8.72
CA TYR A 199 4.30 11.49 -9.75
C TYR A 199 4.81 10.14 -9.23
N PRO A 200 3.93 9.18 -8.91
CA PRO A 200 4.32 7.90 -8.31
C PRO A 200 5.31 7.08 -9.14
N GLU A 201 5.35 7.29 -10.46
CA GLU A 201 6.29 6.67 -11.39
C GLU A 201 7.73 7.21 -11.29
N LEU A 202 7.93 8.30 -10.55
CA LEU A 202 9.24 8.90 -10.29
C LEU A 202 9.79 8.53 -8.90
N GLN A 203 9.15 7.59 -8.22
CA GLN A 203 9.73 6.94 -7.04
C GLN A 203 10.96 6.10 -7.43
N ASP A 204 11.76 5.72 -6.44
CA ASP A 204 12.93 4.86 -6.63
C ASP A 204 12.49 3.49 -7.19
N ALA A 205 12.90 3.19 -8.42
CA ALA A 205 12.53 1.95 -9.12
C ALA A 205 13.16 0.69 -8.51
N ALA A 206 14.15 0.83 -7.61
CA ALA A 206 14.70 -0.28 -6.85
C ALA A 206 13.86 -0.64 -5.61
N LYS A 207 12.87 0.18 -5.27
CA LYS A 207 11.99 -0.01 -4.11
C LYS A 207 10.59 -0.43 -4.55
N GLY A 208 9.86 -1.03 -3.63
CA GLY A 208 8.44 -1.27 -3.80
C GLY A 208 7.61 0.02 -3.70
N ARG A 209 6.33 -0.11 -4.01
CA ARG A 209 5.38 1.01 -4.06
C ARG A 209 4.14 0.67 -3.24
N LEU A 210 3.59 1.65 -2.55
CA LEU A 210 2.33 1.52 -1.80
C LEU A 210 1.17 2.12 -2.59
N THR A 211 0.09 1.36 -2.69
CA THR A 211 -1.21 1.85 -3.16
C THR A 211 -2.26 1.76 -2.05
N ALA A 212 -3.00 2.83 -1.84
CA ALA A 212 -4.04 2.94 -0.83
C ALA A 212 -5.44 2.69 -1.43
N TRP A 213 -6.25 1.95 -0.68
CA TRP A 213 -7.66 1.71 -0.95
C TRP A 213 -8.41 2.09 0.32
N TYR A 214 -8.91 3.32 0.35
CA TYR A 214 -9.62 3.84 1.52
C TYR A 214 -11.07 3.35 1.53
N GLY A 215 -11.60 3.02 2.71
CA GLY A 215 -13.00 2.68 2.90
C GLY A 215 -13.48 1.44 2.14
N VAL A 216 -12.62 0.43 1.95
CA VAL A 216 -12.98 -0.86 1.34
C VAL A 216 -14.08 -1.53 2.16
N PRO A 217 -15.27 -1.80 1.59
CA PRO A 217 -16.36 -2.42 2.35
C PRO A 217 -16.02 -3.85 2.80
N ALA A 218 -16.15 -4.11 4.10
CA ALA A 218 -16.06 -5.44 4.69
C ALA A 218 -17.47 -5.95 5.01
N THR A 219 -18.19 -6.42 3.99
CA THR A 219 -19.62 -6.75 4.06
C THR A 219 -19.97 -7.73 5.19
N VAL A 220 -19.13 -8.73 5.46
CA VAL A 220 -19.33 -9.71 6.53
C VAL A 220 -19.21 -9.07 7.93
N LEU A 221 -18.31 -8.10 8.08
CA LEU A 221 -18.10 -7.38 9.34
C LEU A 221 -19.06 -6.20 9.52
N GLY A 222 -19.73 -5.78 8.45
CA GLY A 222 -20.63 -4.62 8.47
C GLY A 222 -19.91 -3.29 8.64
N ASP A 223 -18.62 -3.22 8.29
CA ASP A 223 -17.79 -2.01 8.36
C ASP A 223 -17.00 -1.78 7.06
N ALA A 224 -16.05 -0.83 7.10
CA ALA A 224 -15.14 -0.53 6.01
C ALA A 224 -13.70 -0.39 6.52
N ARG A 225 -12.73 -0.73 5.67
CA ARG A 225 -11.31 -0.79 6.01
C ARG A 225 -10.45 -0.05 5.00
N ASP A 226 -9.45 0.64 5.50
CA ASP A 226 -8.37 1.07 4.64
C ASP A 226 -7.45 -0.12 4.39
N VAL A 227 -7.06 -0.31 3.13
CA VAL A 227 -6.16 -1.37 2.70
C VAL A 227 -5.02 -0.75 1.94
N PHE A 228 -3.79 -1.08 2.33
CA PHE A 228 -2.59 -0.65 1.62
C PHE A 228 -1.95 -1.87 0.97
N VAL A 229 -1.64 -1.77 -0.31
CA VAL A 229 -1.01 -2.84 -1.07
C VAL A 229 0.39 -2.39 -1.45
N TYR A 230 1.39 -3.08 -0.92
CA TYR A 230 2.79 -2.96 -1.31
C TYR A 230 3.07 -3.94 -2.46
N THR A 231 3.58 -3.41 -3.56
CA THR A 231 4.13 -4.20 -4.66
C THR A 231 5.65 -4.03 -4.68
N PRO A 232 6.46 -5.10 -4.58
CA PRO A 232 7.92 -5.01 -4.59
C PRO A 232 8.43 -4.56 -5.98
N ALA A 233 9.67 -4.06 -6.06
CA ALA A 233 10.28 -3.64 -7.33
C ALA A 233 10.20 -4.71 -8.44
N ALA A 234 10.36 -5.98 -8.06
CA ALA A 234 10.26 -7.12 -8.98
C ALA A 234 8.87 -7.25 -9.65
N TYR A 235 7.81 -6.73 -9.02
CA TYR A 235 6.43 -6.79 -9.53
C TYR A 235 6.26 -6.07 -10.87
N ASP A 236 6.93 -4.93 -11.04
CA ASP A 236 6.94 -4.12 -12.27
C ASP A 236 8.09 -4.48 -13.21
N GLY A 237 8.92 -5.45 -12.82
CA GLY A 237 10.07 -5.90 -13.59
C GLY A 237 9.68 -6.52 -14.93
N PRO A 238 10.62 -6.61 -15.89
CA PRO A 238 10.36 -7.14 -17.22
C PRO A 238 9.86 -8.59 -17.21
N GLU A 239 10.20 -9.36 -16.17
CA GLU A 239 9.81 -10.76 -16.00
C GLU A 239 8.35 -10.93 -15.56
N CYS A 240 7.71 -9.87 -15.06
CA CYS A 240 6.29 -9.86 -14.66
C CYS A 240 5.86 -11.04 -13.76
N PRO A 241 6.63 -11.40 -12.71
CA PRO A 241 6.39 -12.62 -11.97
C PRO A 241 4.99 -12.62 -11.34
N ALA A 242 4.40 -13.81 -11.23
CA ALA A 242 3.32 -14.04 -10.30
C ALA A 242 3.93 -14.23 -8.91
N LEU A 243 3.66 -13.28 -8.01
CA LEU A 243 4.21 -13.27 -6.66
C LEU A 243 3.20 -13.84 -5.66
N PRO A 244 3.66 -14.51 -4.58
CA PRO A 244 2.79 -14.82 -3.45
C PRO A 244 2.22 -13.54 -2.83
N VAL A 245 1.08 -13.67 -2.15
CA VAL A 245 0.42 -12.58 -1.44
C VAL A 245 0.44 -12.88 0.06
N MET A 246 0.94 -11.94 0.86
CA MET A 246 0.88 -12.00 2.31
C MET A 246 -0.09 -10.93 2.81
N TYR A 247 -1.02 -11.32 3.67
CA TYR A 247 -1.94 -10.40 4.34
C TYR A 247 -1.42 -10.09 5.74
N LEU A 248 -1.34 -8.80 6.05
CA LEU A 248 -0.85 -8.28 7.31
C LEU A 248 -1.98 -7.52 8.01
N HIS A 249 -2.37 -8.03 9.17
CA HIS A 249 -3.30 -7.37 10.06
C HIS A 249 -2.59 -6.28 10.88
N ASP A 250 -3.35 -5.32 11.41
CA ASP A 250 -2.76 -4.15 12.09
C ASP A 250 -1.85 -3.36 11.13
N GLY A 251 -2.33 -3.24 9.89
CA GLY A 251 -1.50 -2.87 8.75
C GLY A 251 -1.00 -1.43 8.77
N ASN A 252 -1.82 -0.48 9.24
CA ASN A 252 -1.41 0.90 9.41
C ASN A 252 -0.27 1.03 10.41
N GLU A 253 -0.35 0.36 11.57
CA GLU A 253 0.73 0.37 12.57
C GLU A 253 2.00 -0.31 12.06
N SER A 254 1.85 -1.43 11.33
CA SER A 254 2.98 -2.13 10.70
C SER A 254 3.73 -1.21 9.73
N LEU A 255 3.00 -0.41 8.96
CA LEU A 255 3.59 0.51 8.00
C LEU A 255 4.25 1.72 8.66
N THR A 256 3.64 2.30 9.69
CA THR A 256 4.02 3.62 10.21
C THR A 256 4.83 3.60 11.51
N ARG A 257 4.76 2.54 12.31
CA ARG A 257 5.59 2.39 13.52
C ARG A 257 6.85 1.60 13.26
N GLU A 258 6.73 0.53 12.48
CA GLU A 258 7.80 -0.47 12.27
C GLU A 258 8.46 -0.35 10.90
N SER A 259 8.03 0.59 10.05
CA SER A 259 8.57 0.80 8.70
C SER A 259 8.57 -0.47 7.83
N PHE A 260 7.52 -1.31 7.92
CA PHE A 260 7.54 -2.64 7.28
C PHE A 260 7.88 -2.59 5.79
N ALA A 261 7.38 -1.59 5.04
CA ALA A 261 7.70 -1.44 3.62
C ALA A 261 9.20 -1.26 3.36
N GLU A 262 9.91 -0.50 4.19
CA GLU A 262 11.36 -0.31 4.07
C GLU A 262 12.14 -1.57 4.45
N ALA A 263 11.66 -2.31 5.46
CA ALA A 263 12.21 -3.61 5.82
C ALA A 263 12.03 -4.63 4.68
N ALA A 264 10.86 -4.63 4.03
CA ALA A 264 10.58 -5.46 2.85
C ALA A 264 11.49 -5.08 1.68
N ASP A 265 11.65 -3.79 1.38
CA ASP A 265 12.59 -3.32 0.34
C ASP A 265 14.01 -3.85 0.59
N THR A 266 14.49 -3.72 1.83
CA THR A 266 15.83 -4.18 2.23
C THR A 266 15.97 -5.69 2.08
N HIS A 267 14.96 -6.44 2.54
CA HIS A 267 14.97 -7.90 2.46
C HIS A 267 14.92 -8.39 1.01
N TYR A 268 14.01 -7.86 0.20
CA TYR A 268 13.84 -8.28 -1.20
C TYR A 268 15.00 -7.86 -2.10
N ALA A 269 15.69 -6.76 -1.78
CA ALA A 269 16.95 -6.44 -2.46
C ALA A 269 18.05 -7.48 -2.18
N ALA A 270 18.09 -8.05 -0.97
CA ALA A 270 19.05 -9.08 -0.59
C ALA A 270 18.63 -10.49 -1.02
N ARG A 271 17.32 -10.76 -1.07
CA ARG A 271 16.71 -12.04 -1.44
C ARG A 271 15.51 -11.84 -2.37
N PRO A 272 15.76 -11.60 -3.67
CA PRO A 272 14.69 -11.36 -4.63
C PRO A 272 13.68 -12.50 -4.74
N GLU A 273 14.11 -13.74 -4.50
CA GLU A 273 13.28 -14.96 -4.51
C GLU A 273 12.19 -14.97 -3.44
N ASP A 274 12.34 -14.19 -2.37
CA ASP A 274 11.37 -14.07 -1.28
C ASP A 274 10.28 -13.03 -1.58
N SER A 275 10.36 -12.32 -2.71
CA SER A 275 9.45 -11.22 -3.05
C SER A 275 7.98 -11.63 -2.99
N ALA A 276 7.17 -10.83 -2.28
CA ALA A 276 5.73 -11.02 -2.17
C ALA A 276 4.99 -9.68 -2.32
N VAL A 277 3.75 -9.74 -2.79
CA VAL A 277 2.81 -8.62 -2.63
C VAL A 277 2.34 -8.63 -1.18
N LEU A 278 2.43 -7.49 -0.50
CA LEU A 278 2.01 -7.36 0.89
C LEU A 278 0.72 -6.54 0.97
N VAL A 279 -0.30 -7.09 1.61
CA VAL A 279 -1.62 -6.47 1.77
C VAL A 279 -1.83 -6.14 3.24
N PHE A 280 -1.73 -4.86 3.57
CA PHE A 280 -1.87 -4.33 4.92
C PHE A 280 -3.32 -3.91 5.16
N VAL A 281 -4.01 -4.62 6.04
CA VAL A 281 -5.40 -4.30 6.44
C VAL A 281 -5.36 -3.40 7.66
N ALA A 282 -5.74 -2.14 7.49
CA ALA A 282 -5.79 -1.18 8.58
C ALA A 282 -6.99 -1.44 9.50
N LEU A 283 -6.81 -1.08 10.77
CA LEU A 283 -7.88 -1.06 11.75
C LEU A 283 -8.33 0.38 11.97
N PRO A 284 -9.65 0.65 12.00
CA PRO A 284 -10.16 2.01 12.12
C PRO A 284 -9.86 2.60 13.50
N ASP A 285 -9.87 1.77 14.56
CA ASP A 285 -9.55 2.18 15.92
C ASP A 285 -9.21 1.00 16.84
N GLN A 286 -8.72 1.33 18.04
CA GLN A 286 -8.31 0.38 19.07
C GLN A 286 -9.48 -0.44 19.65
N SER A 287 -10.71 0.08 19.65
CA SER A 287 -11.88 -0.65 20.12
C SER A 287 -12.26 -1.77 19.16
N VAL A 288 -12.23 -1.50 17.85
CA VAL A 288 -12.44 -2.49 16.80
C VAL A 288 -11.33 -3.55 16.82
N ARG A 289 -10.07 -3.14 17.02
CA ARG A 289 -8.94 -4.06 17.22
C ARG A 289 -9.21 -5.05 18.34
N LEU A 290 -9.54 -4.55 19.53
CA LEU A 290 -9.81 -5.41 20.69
C LEU A 290 -11.02 -6.32 20.43
N ALA A 291 -12.09 -5.78 19.86
CA ALA A 291 -13.32 -6.51 19.62
C ALA A 291 -13.21 -7.62 18.57
N GLN A 292 -12.22 -7.57 17.66
CA GLN A 292 -12.10 -8.53 16.56
C GLN A 292 -10.89 -9.45 16.69
N TYR A 293 -9.76 -8.97 17.22
CA TYR A 293 -8.54 -9.78 17.32
C TYR A 293 -8.32 -10.37 18.72
N THR A 294 -8.86 -9.74 19.76
CA THR A 294 -8.68 -10.20 21.15
C THR A 294 -9.88 -11.00 21.63
N PHE A 295 -11.08 -10.45 21.40
CA PHE A 295 -12.31 -11.12 21.74
C PHE A 295 -12.88 -11.75 20.47
N PRO A 296 -13.03 -13.07 20.37
CA PRO A 296 -13.79 -13.64 19.27
C PRO A 296 -15.20 -13.02 19.33
N PRO A 297 -15.74 -12.49 18.21
CA PRO A 297 -17.12 -11.98 18.22
C PRO A 297 -18.05 -13.07 18.78
N ALA A 298 -19.14 -12.64 19.42
CA ALA A 298 -20.20 -13.57 19.82
C ALA A 298 -20.61 -14.37 18.58
N ARG A 299 -20.17 -15.63 18.55
CA ARG A 299 -20.01 -16.39 17.30
C ARG A 299 -21.33 -16.46 16.55
N ALA A 300 -21.34 -16.09 15.28
CA ALA A 300 -22.45 -16.45 14.40
C ALA A 300 -22.65 -17.99 14.48
N PRO A 301 -23.89 -18.50 14.58
CA PRO A 301 -24.14 -19.93 14.58
C PRO A 301 -23.56 -20.56 13.31
N GLY A 302 -22.54 -21.43 13.44
CA GLY A 302 -21.94 -22.15 12.32
C GLY A 302 -20.44 -21.95 12.10
N TRP A 303 -19.77 -21.03 12.81
CA TRP A 303 -18.31 -20.92 12.74
C TRP A 303 -17.65 -22.17 13.37
N PRO A 304 -16.72 -22.87 12.68
CA PRO A 304 -16.00 -24.00 13.26
C PRO A 304 -15.28 -23.53 14.51
N THR A 305 -15.45 -24.25 15.62
CA THR A 305 -14.74 -23.92 16.86
C THR A 305 -13.28 -24.25 16.65
N PRO A 306 -12.34 -23.29 16.73
CA PRO A 306 -10.92 -23.62 16.72
C PRO A 306 -10.67 -24.49 17.95
N ARG A 307 -10.31 -25.77 17.75
CA ARG A 307 -9.83 -26.61 18.84
C ARG A 307 -8.39 -26.20 19.04
N GLY A 308 -8.03 -25.71 20.22
CA GLY A 308 -6.68 -25.23 20.54
C GLY A 308 -5.56 -26.26 20.36
N ASP A 309 -5.90 -27.47 19.93
CA ASP A 309 -5.03 -28.61 19.73
C ASP A 309 -4.53 -28.70 18.26
N ASP A 310 -5.19 -28.01 17.32
CA ASP A 310 -4.91 -28.11 15.88
C ASP A 310 -3.62 -27.37 15.45
N TYR A 311 -3.03 -26.55 16.35
CA TYR A 311 -1.77 -25.84 16.12
C TYR A 311 -0.55 -26.47 16.80
N ARG A 312 -0.72 -27.57 17.55
CA ARG A 312 0.42 -28.32 18.06
C ARG A 312 0.76 -29.43 17.07
N PRO A 313 1.95 -29.43 16.42
CA PRO A 313 2.41 -30.65 15.77
C PRO A 313 2.36 -31.74 16.83
N SER A 314 1.63 -32.82 16.53
CA SER A 314 1.44 -33.93 17.44
C SER A 314 2.79 -34.31 18.02
N SER A 315 2.97 -34.14 19.32
CA SER A 315 4.11 -34.71 20.01
C SER A 315 4.04 -36.21 19.78
N ALA A 316 4.90 -36.71 18.91
CA ALA A 316 5.05 -38.12 18.64
C ALA A 316 5.30 -38.80 19.98
N THR A 317 4.29 -39.54 20.44
CA THR A 317 4.45 -40.43 21.57
C THR A 317 4.95 -41.74 20.97
N THR A 318 6.06 -42.22 21.54
CA THR A 318 6.85 -43.44 21.26
C THR A 318 7.85 -43.40 20.12
#